data_AF-A2FY72-F1
#
_entry.id   AF-A2FY72-F1
#
_cell.length_a   1.000
_cell.length_b   1.000
_cell.length_c   1.000
_cell.angle_alpha   90.00
_cell.angle_beta   90.00
_cell.angle_gamma   90.00
#
_symmetry.space_group_name_H-M   'P 1'
#
loop_
_entity.id
_entity.type
_entity.pdbx_description
1 polymer ?
#
loop_
_entity_poly.entity_id
_entity_poly.type
_entity_poly.pdbx_seq_one_letter_code
_entity_poly.pdbx_strand_id
1 'polypeptide(L)'
;MNQDPNQTSTKLRIAAAKFIKNRQRPMTSHEIETLIRENDKELSKVINSKCSDYVRIILSITQDNNIIKFRSLQPIQGIDKRSTFYGLSDVNYDSTKWTVASNKVPKSKKSPVSFPATPIIEKEETKPAKIEQPSKESSLVLPLIDDVHSFDSIFEDFKSSPFDSSLYINYFVEESEFSCIGL
;
A
#
# COMPACT_ATOMS: atom_id res chain seq x y z
N MET A 1 -0.92 24.73 17.03
CA MET A 1 -2.21 24.00 16.95
C MET A 1 -1.91 22.52 16.82
N ASN A 2 -2.28 21.71 17.81
CA ASN A 2 -2.08 20.25 17.78
C ASN A 2 -3.06 19.63 16.78
N GLN A 3 -2.57 19.27 15.59
CA GLN A 3 -3.33 18.46 14.65
C GLN A 3 -3.15 17.00 15.04
N ASP A 4 -4.19 16.38 15.60
CA ASP A 4 -4.19 14.96 15.92
C ASP A 4 -3.86 14.14 14.65
N PRO A 5 -2.80 13.32 14.65
CA PRO A 5 -2.37 12.56 13.47
C PRO A 5 -3.47 11.62 12.97
N ASN A 6 -4.35 11.17 13.87
CA ASN A 6 -5.45 10.29 13.53
C ASN A 6 -6.51 10.99 12.65
N GLN A 7 -6.73 12.31 12.82
CA GLN A 7 -7.67 13.07 12.00
C GLN A 7 -7.22 13.17 10.53
N THR A 8 -5.92 13.35 10.28
CA THR A 8 -5.39 13.44 8.91
C THR A 8 -5.60 12.11 8.16
N SER A 9 -5.33 10.98 8.82
CA SER A 9 -5.51 9.66 8.21
C SER A 9 -6.97 9.40 7.81
N THR A 10 -7.92 9.77 8.68
CA THR A 10 -9.35 9.64 8.42
C THR A 10 -9.81 10.54 7.28
N LYS A 11 -9.41 11.82 7.27
CA LYS A 11 -9.71 12.74 6.16
C LYS A 11 -9.19 12.21 4.83
N LEU A 12 -7.97 11.67 4.81
CA LEU A 12 -7.39 11.07 3.61
C LEU A 12 -8.20 9.86 3.12
N ARG A 13 -8.60 8.94 4.02
CA ARG A 13 -9.42 7.78 3.63
C ARG A 13 -10.77 8.20 3.05
N ILE A 14 -11.43 9.20 3.66
CA ILE A 14 -12.70 9.74 3.18
C ILE A 14 -12.53 10.37 1.79
N ALA A 15 -11.49 11.19 1.61
CA ALA A 15 -11.18 11.82 0.32
C ALA A 15 -10.88 10.76 -0.76
N ALA A 16 -10.04 9.77 -0.45
CA ALA A 16 -9.71 8.67 -1.34
C ALA A 16 -10.97 7.89 -1.76
N ALA A 17 -11.84 7.54 -0.80
CA ALA A 17 -13.09 6.83 -1.09
C ALA A 17 -14.00 7.65 -2.02
N LYS A 18 -14.11 8.96 -1.79
CA LYS A 18 -14.86 9.88 -2.67
C LYS A 18 -14.28 9.89 -4.09
N PHE A 19 -12.97 9.98 -4.25
CA PHE A 19 -12.34 10.02 -5.57
C PHE A 19 -12.49 8.69 -6.33
N ILE A 20 -12.28 7.56 -5.65
CA ILE A 20 -12.47 6.22 -6.21
C ILE A 20 -13.92 6.04 -6.66
N LYS A 21 -14.89 6.46 -5.84
CA LYS A 21 -16.32 6.40 -6.17
C LYS A 21 -16.65 7.25 -7.40
N ASN A 22 -16.09 8.46 -7.49
CA ASN A 22 -16.32 9.37 -8.62
C ASN A 22 -15.71 8.85 -9.93
N ARG A 23 -14.52 8.24 -9.87
CA ARG A 23 -13.84 7.67 -11.04
C ARG A 23 -14.36 6.29 -11.44
N GLN A 24 -15.15 5.63 -10.58
CA GLN A 24 -15.72 4.30 -10.77
C GLN A 24 -14.67 3.23 -11.12
N ARG A 25 -13.43 3.39 -10.64
CA ARG A 25 -12.36 2.42 -10.82
C ARG A 25 -11.34 2.48 -9.68
N PRO A 26 -10.56 1.41 -9.45
CA PRO A 26 -9.39 1.47 -8.60
C PRO A 26 -8.36 2.50 -9.09
N MET A 27 -7.66 3.14 -8.16
CA MET A 27 -6.72 4.23 -8.41
C MET A 27 -5.38 3.99 -7.72
N THR A 28 -4.29 4.44 -8.32
CA THR A 28 -2.97 4.41 -7.67
C THR A 28 -2.89 5.45 -6.54
N SER A 29 -1.95 5.26 -5.60
CA SER A 29 -1.71 6.25 -4.55
C SER A 29 -1.31 7.61 -5.11
N HIS A 30 -0.56 7.63 -6.21
CA HIS A 30 -0.12 8.85 -6.87
C HIS A 30 -1.31 9.64 -7.46
N GLU A 31 -2.23 8.96 -8.13
CA GLU A 31 -3.45 9.63 -8.64
C GLU A 31 -4.30 10.21 -7.51
N ILE A 32 -4.45 9.48 -6.40
CA ILE A 32 -5.19 9.96 -5.22
C ILE A 32 -4.50 11.18 -4.62
N GLU A 33 -3.18 11.16 -4.46
CA GLU A 33 -2.40 12.27 -3.94
C GLU A 33 -2.55 13.53 -4.82
N THR A 34 -2.47 13.38 -6.14
CA THR A 34 -2.68 14.48 -7.09
C THR A 34 -4.08 15.08 -6.95
N LEU A 35 -5.12 14.25 -6.84
CA LEU A 35 -6.48 14.75 -6.63
C LEU A 35 -6.64 15.46 -5.28
N ILE A 36 -6.00 14.97 -4.21
CA ILE A 36 -5.99 15.69 -2.92
C ILE A 36 -5.32 17.05 -3.10
N ARG A 37 -4.18 17.12 -3.78
CA ARG A 37 -3.45 18.38 -4.03
C ARG A 37 -4.29 19.41 -4.79
N GLU A 38 -5.09 18.95 -5.74
CA GLU A 38 -5.96 19.80 -6.56
C GLU A 38 -7.22 20.28 -5.80
N ASN A 39 -7.76 19.46 -4.88
CA ASN A 39 -9.05 19.73 -4.24
C ASN A 39 -8.94 20.25 -2.80
N ASP A 40 -7.88 19.90 -2.07
CA ASP A 40 -7.66 20.27 -0.66
C ASP A 40 -6.17 20.52 -0.40
N LYS A 41 -5.74 21.76 -0.65
CA LYS A 41 -4.34 22.19 -0.49
C LYS A 41 -3.85 22.10 0.95
N GLU A 42 -4.74 22.34 1.92
CA GLU A 42 -4.39 22.26 3.34
C GLU A 42 -4.12 20.81 3.75
N LEU A 43 -5.01 19.88 3.38
CA LEU A 43 -4.79 18.46 3.61
C LEU A 43 -3.52 17.97 2.91
N SER A 44 -3.29 18.41 1.67
CA SER A 44 -2.07 18.09 0.91
C SER A 44 -0.81 18.56 1.63
N LYS A 45 -0.79 19.80 2.15
CA LYS A 45 0.32 20.34 2.94
C LYS A 45 0.60 19.49 4.19
N VAL A 46 -0.46 19.09 4.90
CA VAL A 46 -0.33 18.24 6.08
C VAL A 46 0.20 16.85 5.72
N ILE A 47 -0.30 16.22 4.66
CA ILE A 47 0.21 14.92 4.16
C ILE A 47 1.69 15.01 3.82
N ASN A 48 2.08 16.03 3.04
CA ASN A 48 3.47 16.22 2.59
C ASN A 48 4.43 16.46 3.76
N SER A 49 3.94 17.03 4.87
CA SER A 49 4.74 17.21 6.09
C SER A 49 5.01 15.92 6.87
N LYS A 50 4.30 14.82 6.58
CA LYS A 50 4.47 13.53 7.27
C LYS A 50 5.61 12.71 6.64
N CYS A 51 5.38 12.19 5.44
CA CYS A 51 6.38 11.49 4.63
C CYS A 51 5.88 11.33 3.19
N SER A 52 6.81 11.11 2.25
CA SER A 52 6.49 10.92 0.82
C SER A 52 5.57 9.74 0.55
N ASP A 53 5.65 8.70 1.39
CA ASP A 53 4.86 7.48 1.24
C ASP A 53 3.56 7.47 2.07
N TYR A 54 3.22 8.58 2.73
CA TYR A 54 2.13 8.63 3.72
C TYR A 54 0.80 8.13 3.13
N VAL A 55 0.43 8.60 1.92
CA VAL A 55 -0.79 8.16 1.24
C VAL A 55 -0.79 6.64 1.04
N ARG A 56 0.32 6.07 0.56
CA ARG A 56 0.46 4.63 0.30
C ARG A 56 0.34 3.83 1.60
N ILE A 57 0.92 4.32 2.69
CA ILE A 57 0.86 3.70 4.01
C ILE A 57 -0.58 3.69 4.50
N ILE A 58 -1.24 4.86 4.59
CA ILE A 58 -2.60 4.98 5.13
C ILE A 58 -3.60 4.12 4.37
N LEU A 59 -3.55 4.11 3.04
CA LEU A 59 -4.43 3.27 2.22
C LEU A 59 -4.16 1.78 2.41
N SER A 60 -2.93 1.38 2.71
CA SER A 60 -2.54 -0.01 2.94
C SER A 60 -2.94 -0.55 4.31
N ILE A 61 -3.01 0.31 5.33
CA ILE A 61 -3.29 -0.08 6.73
C ILE A 61 -4.76 0.13 7.13
N THR A 62 -5.66 0.34 6.16
CA THR A 62 -7.07 0.62 6.44
C THR A 62 -7.72 -0.54 7.19
N GLN A 63 -8.02 -0.35 8.48
CA GLN A 63 -8.52 -1.38 9.39
C GLN A 63 -9.92 -1.88 9.01
N ASP A 64 -10.74 -0.99 8.44
CA ASP A 64 -12.15 -1.29 8.15
C ASP A 64 -12.37 -2.08 6.86
N ASN A 65 -11.30 -2.47 6.17
CA ASN A 65 -11.35 -3.10 4.83
C ASN A 65 -12.15 -2.34 3.76
N ASN A 66 -12.61 -1.11 4.03
CA ASN A 66 -13.38 -0.31 3.06
C ASN A 66 -12.58 -0.01 1.78
N ILE A 67 -11.27 0.15 1.91
CA ILE A 67 -10.35 0.34 0.79
C ILE A 67 -9.44 -0.88 0.73
N ILE A 68 -9.50 -1.62 -0.38
CA ILE A 68 -8.71 -2.82 -0.64
C ILE A 68 -7.80 -2.63 -1.84
N LYS A 69 -6.79 -3.50 -1.93
CA LYS A 69 -5.79 -3.46 -3.00
C LYS A 69 -6.29 -4.24 -4.22
N PHE A 70 -6.01 -3.70 -5.40
CA PHE A 70 -6.28 -4.29 -6.70
C PHE A 70 -5.00 -4.33 -7.56
N ARG A 71 -4.98 -5.26 -8.51
CA ARG A 71 -4.07 -5.29 -9.64
C ARG A 71 -4.85 -5.10 -10.93
N SER A 72 -4.24 -4.40 -11.87
CA SER A 72 -4.75 -4.34 -13.23
C SER A 72 -4.34 -5.59 -14.00
N LEU A 73 -5.29 -6.22 -14.68
CA LEU A 73 -5.06 -7.34 -15.60
C LEU A 73 -4.60 -6.86 -16.98
N GLN A 74 -4.88 -5.59 -17.29
CA GLN A 74 -4.49 -4.94 -18.54
C GLN A 74 -3.44 -3.85 -18.27
N PRO A 75 -2.49 -3.61 -19.18
CA PRO A 75 -1.58 -2.48 -19.08
C PRO A 75 -2.37 -1.16 -19.07
N ILE A 76 -2.02 -0.26 -18.14
CA ILE A 76 -2.56 1.10 -18.12
C ILE A 76 -1.45 2.04 -18.59
N GLN A 77 -1.75 2.87 -19.59
CA GLN A 77 -0.76 3.77 -20.19
C GLN A 77 -0.16 4.71 -19.13
N GLY A 78 1.16 4.79 -19.09
CA GLY A 78 1.89 5.64 -18.15
C GLY A 78 1.96 5.13 -16.71
N ILE A 79 1.41 3.94 -16.42
CA ILE A 79 1.47 3.33 -15.08
C ILE A 79 2.27 2.03 -15.14
N ASP A 80 3.22 1.86 -14.22
CA ASP A 80 4.02 0.64 -14.11
C ASP A 80 3.14 -0.58 -13.81
N LYS A 81 3.40 -1.72 -14.45
CA LYS A 81 2.62 -2.96 -14.28
C LYS A 81 2.61 -3.49 -12.84
N ARG A 82 3.62 -3.15 -12.04
CA ARG A 82 3.77 -3.54 -10.62
C ARG A 82 3.08 -2.55 -9.68
N SER A 83 2.45 -1.50 -10.21
CA SER A 83 1.68 -0.54 -9.42
C SER A 83 0.55 -1.23 -8.68
N THR A 84 0.29 -0.76 -7.46
CA THR A 84 -0.83 -1.20 -6.64
C THR A 84 -1.95 -0.17 -6.79
N PHE A 85 -3.16 -0.67 -7.02
CA PHE A 85 -4.35 0.16 -7.09
C PHE A 85 -5.16 -0.04 -5.82
N TYR A 86 -5.92 0.98 -5.45
CA TYR A 86 -6.78 1.01 -4.29
C TYR A 86 -8.22 1.23 -4.77
N GLY A 87 -9.12 0.35 -4.35
CA GLY A 87 -10.54 0.38 -4.71
C GLY A 87 -11.40 0.15 -3.49
N LEU A 88 -12.71 0.42 -3.62
CA LEU A 88 -13.68 0.18 -2.57
C LEU A 88 -14.07 -1.30 -2.51
N SER A 89 -14.23 -1.86 -1.32
CA SER A 89 -14.60 -3.28 -1.14
C SER A 89 -16.05 -3.61 -1.49
N ASP A 90 -16.94 -2.62 -1.38
CA ASP A 90 -18.38 -2.74 -1.63
C ASP A 90 -18.75 -2.52 -3.11
N VAL A 91 -17.77 -2.22 -3.96
CA VAL A 91 -17.99 -1.96 -5.39
C VAL A 91 -17.52 -3.14 -6.24
N ASN A 92 -18.39 -3.59 -7.15
CA ASN A 92 -18.05 -4.62 -8.12
C ASN A 92 -17.38 -3.99 -9.35
N TYR A 93 -16.05 -4.06 -9.40
CA TYR A 93 -15.28 -3.62 -10.57
C TYR A 93 -15.23 -4.68 -11.66
N ASP A 94 -15.03 -4.24 -12.91
CA ASP A 94 -14.87 -5.12 -14.07
C ASP A 94 -13.75 -6.15 -13.86
N SER A 95 -14.15 -7.42 -13.72
CA SER A 95 -13.26 -8.55 -13.43
C SER A 95 -12.30 -8.88 -14.57
N THR A 96 -12.56 -8.38 -15.79
CA THR A 96 -11.64 -8.53 -16.94
C THR A 96 -10.48 -7.53 -16.88
N LYS A 97 -10.64 -6.44 -16.12
CA LYS A 97 -9.66 -5.36 -15.96
C LYS A 97 -8.99 -5.38 -14.60
N TRP A 98 -9.71 -5.79 -13.56
CA TRP A 98 -9.27 -5.68 -12.18
C TRP A 98 -9.39 -7.00 -11.45
N THR A 99 -8.38 -7.31 -10.66
CA THR A 99 -8.40 -8.42 -9.72
C THR A 99 -7.97 -7.94 -8.35
N VAL A 100 -8.58 -8.47 -7.28
CA VAL A 100 -8.18 -8.14 -5.92
C VAL A 100 -6.74 -8.60 -5.73
N ALA A 101 -5.87 -7.67 -5.33
CA ALA A 101 -4.51 -8.00 -4.95
C ALA A 101 -4.59 -8.74 -3.61
N SER A 102 -4.53 -10.07 -3.65
CA SER A 102 -4.67 -10.94 -2.48
C SER A 102 -3.78 -10.48 -1.32
N ASN A 103 -4.35 -9.79 -0.34
CA ASN A 103 -3.78 -9.71 0.99
C ASN A 103 -4.15 -11.04 1.65
N LYS A 104 -3.24 -12.04 1.57
CA LYS A 104 -3.37 -13.37 2.20
C LYS A 104 -4.80 -13.75 2.61
N VAL A 105 -5.56 -14.35 1.70
CA VAL A 105 -6.67 -15.20 2.13
C VAL A 105 -6.04 -16.25 3.07
N PRO A 106 -6.49 -16.41 4.34
CA PRO A 106 -6.09 -17.58 5.10
C PRO A 106 -6.57 -18.77 4.26
N LYS A 107 -5.62 -19.57 3.76
CA LYS A 107 -5.92 -20.77 2.96
C LYS A 107 -6.84 -21.65 3.81
N SER A 108 -8.15 -21.57 3.61
CA SER A 108 -9.07 -22.58 4.09
C SER A 108 -8.79 -23.83 3.27
N LYS A 109 -8.06 -24.76 3.91
CA LYS A 109 -7.97 -26.19 3.66
C LYS A 109 -8.15 -26.62 2.19
N LYS A 110 -7.02 -26.83 1.50
CA LYS A 110 -6.97 -27.81 0.42
C LYS A 110 -7.56 -29.12 0.96
N SER A 111 -8.62 -29.60 0.33
CA SER A 111 -9.05 -30.99 0.45
C SER A 111 -7.89 -31.93 0.11
N PRO A 112 -7.75 -33.09 0.78
CA PRO A 112 -6.68 -34.01 0.49
C PRO A 112 -6.95 -34.62 -0.89
N VAL A 113 -6.09 -34.29 -1.86
CA VAL A 113 -6.00 -35.03 -3.11
C VAL A 113 -5.48 -36.42 -2.76
N SER A 114 -6.34 -37.42 -2.88
CA SER A 114 -5.93 -38.82 -2.83
C SER A 114 -5.07 -39.10 -4.07
N PHE A 115 -3.84 -39.54 -3.85
CA PHE A 115 -3.00 -40.08 -4.90
C PHE A 115 -3.46 -41.52 -5.18
N PRO A 116 -3.80 -41.90 -6.42
CA PRO A 116 -3.93 -43.31 -6.75
C PRO A 116 -2.53 -43.92 -6.80
N ALA A 117 -2.32 -44.95 -5.99
CA ALA A 117 -1.13 -45.78 -5.98
C ALA A 117 -0.93 -46.45 -7.35
N THR A 118 0.28 -46.35 -7.89
CA THR A 118 0.77 -47.25 -8.94
C THR A 118 1.91 -48.13 -8.41
N PRO A 119 1.99 -49.38 -8.89
CA PRO A 119 2.70 -50.46 -8.23
C PRO A 119 4.20 -50.49 -8.54
N ILE A 120 4.90 -51.10 -7.58
CA ILE A 120 6.31 -51.48 -7.54
C ILE A 120 6.64 -52.40 -8.73
N ILE A 121 7.70 -52.07 -9.48
CA ILE A 121 8.47 -53.04 -10.28
C ILE A 121 9.94 -52.89 -9.89
N GLU A 122 10.48 -53.99 -9.36
CA GLU A 122 11.86 -54.22 -8.94
C GLU A 122 12.76 -54.65 -10.11
N LYS A 123 14.06 -54.36 -9.93
CA LYS A 123 15.28 -54.87 -10.62
C LYS A 123 15.57 -54.28 -12.01
N GLU A 124 16.79 -53.87 -12.36
CA GLU A 124 18.07 -54.53 -12.04
C GLU A 124 19.28 -53.57 -12.03
N GLU A 125 20.36 -54.12 -11.50
CA GLU A 125 21.62 -53.57 -11.02
C GLU A 125 22.68 -53.35 -12.13
N THR A 126 23.50 -52.30 -12.03
CA THR A 126 24.92 -52.34 -12.41
C THR A 126 25.68 -51.12 -11.85
N LYS A 127 26.63 -51.41 -10.94
CA LYS A 127 27.68 -50.52 -10.39
C LYS A 127 28.99 -50.70 -11.20
N PRO A 128 30.09 -49.96 -10.91
CA PRO A 128 30.24 -48.59 -10.39
C PRO A 128 31.28 -47.78 -11.20
N ALA A 129 31.24 -46.45 -11.11
CA ALA A 129 32.42 -45.62 -11.38
C ALA A 129 32.57 -44.54 -10.31
N LYS A 130 33.72 -44.63 -9.63
CA LYS A 130 34.21 -43.92 -8.46
C LYS A 130 34.75 -42.54 -8.86
N ILE A 131 34.27 -41.45 -8.27
CA ILE A 131 35.04 -40.19 -8.16
C ILE A 131 34.81 -39.61 -6.76
N GLU A 132 35.93 -39.41 -6.07
CA GLU A 132 36.09 -38.88 -4.72
C GLU A 132 35.45 -37.50 -4.52
N GLN A 133 34.75 -37.37 -3.40
CA GLN A 133 34.56 -36.10 -2.69
C GLN A 133 35.80 -35.81 -1.83
N PRO A 134 36.19 -34.54 -1.68
CA PRO A 134 36.70 -34.06 -0.40
C PRO A 134 35.60 -33.30 0.35
N SER A 135 35.35 -33.79 1.55
CA SER A 135 34.67 -33.18 2.68
C SER A 135 35.02 -31.71 2.90
N LYS A 136 34.03 -30.91 3.33
CA LYS A 136 34.17 -30.09 4.54
C LYS A 136 32.81 -29.62 5.06
N GLU A 137 32.59 -29.96 6.33
CA GLU A 137 31.56 -29.46 7.22
C GLU A 137 31.60 -27.93 7.29
N SER A 138 30.43 -27.31 7.37
CA SER A 138 30.26 -26.07 8.12
C SER A 138 28.79 -25.92 8.49
N SER A 139 28.47 -26.36 9.71
CA SER A 139 27.22 -25.99 10.37
C SER A 139 27.23 -24.49 10.64
N LEU A 140 26.23 -23.77 10.15
CA LEU A 140 25.85 -22.48 10.74
C LEU A 140 24.36 -22.50 11.03
N VAL A 141 24.10 -22.57 12.32
CA VAL A 141 22.83 -22.41 13.02
C VAL A 141 22.30 -21.01 12.71
N LEU A 142 21.11 -20.94 12.12
CA LEU A 142 20.35 -19.69 12.05
C LEU A 142 19.78 -19.40 13.44
N PRO A 143 20.05 -18.24 14.06
CA PRO A 143 19.28 -17.83 15.21
C PRO A 143 17.85 -17.51 14.77
N LEU A 144 16.93 -18.23 15.39
CA LEU A 144 15.53 -17.90 15.54
C LEU A 144 15.45 -16.53 16.24
N ILE A 145 15.05 -15.49 15.52
CA ILE A 145 14.71 -14.20 16.12
C ILE A 145 13.18 -14.14 16.13
N ASP A 146 12.61 -14.65 17.20
CA ASP A 146 11.28 -14.26 17.67
C ASP A 146 11.44 -12.89 18.33
N ASP A 147 11.31 -11.81 17.56
CA ASP A 147 11.10 -10.48 18.12
C ASP A 147 9.82 -9.89 17.54
N VAL A 148 8.74 -10.13 18.29
CA VAL A 148 7.53 -9.30 18.28
C VAL A 148 7.94 -7.95 18.87
N HIS A 149 8.58 -7.10 18.07
CA HIS A 149 8.75 -5.70 18.43
C HIS A 149 7.39 -4.99 18.28
N SER A 150 6.78 -4.73 19.43
CA SER A 150 5.74 -3.72 19.61
C SER A 150 6.17 -2.43 18.91
N PHE A 151 5.40 -2.00 17.92
CA PHE A 151 5.76 -0.92 16.99
C PHE A 151 5.51 0.49 17.57
N ASP A 152 5.28 0.60 18.89
CA ASP A 152 5.05 1.88 19.57
C ASP A 152 6.35 2.72 19.72
N SER A 153 7.53 2.12 19.57
CA SER A 153 8.81 2.86 19.72
C SER A 153 9.27 3.62 18.47
N ILE A 154 8.69 3.39 17.29
CA ILE A 154 9.12 4.10 16.06
C ILE A 154 8.62 5.56 16.02
N PHE A 155 7.64 5.91 16.84
CA PHE A 155 7.05 7.26 16.83
C PHE A 155 7.66 8.23 17.84
N GLU A 156 8.48 7.78 18.79
CA GLU A 156 9.04 8.67 19.82
C GLU A 156 10.33 9.40 19.39
N ASP A 157 11.04 8.93 18.36
CA ASP A 157 12.31 9.55 17.90
C ASP A 157 12.13 10.80 17.01
N PHE A 158 10.90 11.19 16.66
CA PHE A 158 10.65 12.38 15.82
C PHE A 158 10.45 13.69 16.60
N LYS A 159 10.63 13.69 17.93
CA LYS A 159 10.32 14.84 18.81
C LYS A 159 11.43 15.89 18.99
N SER A 160 12.55 15.86 18.26
CA SER A 160 13.58 16.89 18.41
C SER A 160 13.96 17.56 17.09
N SER A 161 13.22 18.62 16.73
CA SER A 161 13.78 19.73 15.96
C SER A 161 12.94 20.99 16.20
N PRO A 162 13.50 22.05 16.82
CA PRO A 162 12.84 23.34 16.88
C PRO A 162 13.07 24.04 15.54
N PHE A 163 12.06 24.09 14.67
CA PHE A 163 12.13 24.94 13.48
C PHE A 163 11.68 26.36 13.84
N ASP A 164 12.64 27.26 13.76
CA ASP A 164 12.56 28.68 14.06
C ASP A 164 11.46 29.35 13.21
N SER A 165 10.51 29.99 13.89
CA SER A 165 9.33 30.65 13.30
C SER A 165 9.52 32.16 13.28
N SER A 166 10.52 32.62 12.53
CA SER A 166 10.64 34.04 12.20
C SER A 166 10.97 34.19 10.71
N LEU A 167 10.39 35.22 10.09
CA LEU A 167 10.33 35.53 8.65
C LEU A 167 9.14 34.84 7.94
N TYR A 168 8.09 35.50 7.44
CA TYR A 168 7.84 36.92 7.20
C TYR A 168 6.31 37.12 7.06
N ILE A 169 5.81 38.20 7.63
CA ILE A 169 4.43 38.71 7.52
C ILE A 169 4.36 39.75 6.39
N ASN A 170 3.16 39.94 5.83
CA ASN A 170 2.68 40.96 4.86
C ASN A 170 2.77 40.53 3.38
N TYR A 171 1.70 40.49 2.60
CA TYR A 171 0.63 41.47 2.48
C TYR A 171 -0.77 40.86 2.27
N PHE A 172 -1.75 41.47 2.94
CA PHE A 172 -3.19 41.37 2.71
C PHE A 172 -3.71 42.81 2.59
N VAL A 173 -4.30 43.17 1.43
CA VAL A 173 -5.18 44.33 1.16
C VAL A 173 -5.94 43.93 -0.13
N GLU A 174 -7.18 43.41 -0.08
CA GLU A 174 -8.49 44.15 -0.09
C GLU A 174 -8.54 45.21 -1.20
N GLU A 175 -9.38 45.14 -2.24
CA GLU A 175 -10.83 45.34 -2.28
C GLU A 175 -11.25 45.21 -3.78
N SER A 176 -12.36 44.55 -4.14
CA SER A 176 -13.73 45.08 -4.23
C SER A 176 -14.17 45.34 -5.69
N GLU A 177 -15.26 44.65 -6.06
CA GLU A 177 -16.37 45.06 -6.93
C GLU A 177 -16.14 45.44 -8.42
N PHE A 178 -16.91 44.81 -9.30
CA PHE A 178 -17.95 45.41 -10.17
C PHE A 178 -18.47 44.28 -11.08
N SER A 179 -19.67 43.73 -10.83
CA SER A 179 -20.97 44.18 -11.35
C SER A 179 -21.46 43.28 -12.48
N CYS A 180 -22.54 42.55 -12.18
CA CYS A 180 -23.47 42.00 -13.15
C CYS A 180 -24.01 43.10 -14.09
N ILE A 181 -24.28 42.75 -15.34
CA ILE A 181 -25.35 43.14 -16.30
C ILE A 181 -24.98 42.32 -17.57
N GLY A 182 -25.80 41.51 -18.24
CA GLY A 182 -27.25 41.50 -18.36
C GLY A 182 -27.62 41.86 -19.81
N LEU A 183 -27.69 40.85 -20.68
CA LEU A 183 -28.54 40.65 -21.89
C LEU A 183 -27.84 39.79 -22.95
#